data_AF-A0A6A8G3J1-F1
#
_entry.id   AF-A0A6A8G3J1-F1
#
_cell.length_a   1.000
_cell.length_b   1.000
_cell.length_c   1.000
_cell.angle_alpha   90.00
_cell.angle_beta   90.00
_cell.angle_gamma   90.00
#
_symmetry.space_group_name_H-M   'P 1'
#
loop_
_entity.id
_entity.type
_entity.pdbx_description
1 polymer ?
#
loop_
_entity_poly.entity_id
_entity_poly.type
_entity_poly.pdbx_seq_one_letter_code
_entity_poly.pdbx_strand_id
1 'polypeptide(L)'
;MNETHGSSDPTVVRSIAVTTDDLVSALEANRRANRDVVIRVTPPFYPRERARIHLTGGEASDYADPSPIHFDPEAFLEATAPAYPEVDETRPDPYELEAHHERHKTAVAEWRRSVRSHLRDRIELPTSDVAHDVDVKYLG
;
A
#
# COMPACT_ATOMS: atom_id res chain seq x y z
N MET A 1 -3.88 -35.83 9.58
CA MET A 1 -3.35 -35.09 8.42
C MET A 1 -4.18 -33.81 8.35
N ASN A 2 -3.63 -32.66 8.75
CA ASN A 2 -4.36 -31.39 8.66
C ASN A 2 -4.07 -30.80 7.29
N GLU A 3 -4.96 -31.05 6.34
CA GLU A 3 -4.93 -30.38 5.04
C GLU A 3 -5.49 -28.97 5.24
N THR A 4 -4.61 -27.98 5.36
CA THR A 4 -5.01 -26.59 5.23
C THR A 4 -5.26 -26.34 3.75
N HIS A 5 -6.44 -26.70 3.25
CA HIS A 5 -6.85 -26.31 1.90
C HIS A 5 -7.16 -24.81 1.91
N GLY A 6 -6.51 -24.05 1.04
CA GLY A 6 -6.77 -22.62 0.91
C GLY A 6 -8.18 -22.37 0.37
N SER A 7 -8.77 -21.24 0.76
CA SER A 7 -10.14 -20.84 0.42
C SER A 7 -10.19 -20.05 -0.88
N SER A 8 -11.29 -20.14 -1.62
CA SER A 8 -11.61 -19.17 -2.66
C SER A 8 -12.34 -17.93 -2.14
N ASP A 9 -12.89 -18.01 -0.93
CA ASP A 9 -13.58 -16.92 -0.25
C ASP A 9 -12.56 -15.99 0.45
N PRO A 10 -12.45 -14.70 0.05
CA PRO A 10 -11.52 -13.73 0.65
C PRO A 10 -11.87 -13.39 2.11
N THR A 11 -13.10 -13.63 2.57
CA THR A 11 -13.51 -13.32 3.94
C THR A 11 -12.87 -14.23 4.99
N VAL A 12 -12.20 -15.32 4.57
CA VAL A 12 -11.41 -16.14 5.49
C VAL A 12 -10.19 -15.40 6.02
N VAL A 13 -9.68 -14.39 5.29
CA VAL A 13 -8.52 -13.60 5.68
C VAL A 13 -8.87 -12.83 6.95
N ARG A 14 -8.05 -12.99 7.99
CA ARG A 14 -8.20 -12.28 9.27
C ARG A 14 -7.08 -11.28 9.50
N SER A 15 -5.89 -11.57 8.96
CA SER A 15 -4.77 -10.66 9.06
C SER A 15 -3.88 -10.74 7.83
N ILE A 16 -3.28 -9.60 7.47
CA ILE A 16 -2.29 -9.50 6.40
C ILE A 16 -0.96 -8.97 6.96
N ALA A 17 0.14 -9.61 6.58
CA ALA A 17 1.47 -9.08 6.81
C ALA A 17 1.91 -8.22 5.62
N VAL A 18 2.39 -7.00 5.88
CA VAL A 18 2.78 -6.03 4.84
C VAL A 18 4.15 -5.47 5.17
N THR A 19 5.06 -5.43 4.21
CA THR A 19 6.34 -4.73 4.41
C THR A 19 6.10 -3.22 4.43
N THR A 20 6.53 -2.54 5.49
CA THR A 20 6.33 -1.08 5.63
C THR A 20 6.93 -0.31 4.45
N ASP A 21 8.11 -0.73 3.99
CA ASP A 21 8.78 -0.05 2.88
C ASP A 21 8.10 -0.30 1.52
N ASP A 22 7.48 -1.47 1.32
CA ASP A 22 6.66 -1.76 0.14
C ASP A 22 5.44 -0.83 0.10
N LEU A 23 4.77 -0.65 1.24
CA LEU A 23 3.61 0.25 1.34
C LEU A 23 3.98 1.72 1.07
N VAL A 24 5.04 2.21 1.70
CA VAL A 24 5.51 3.59 1.49
C VAL A 24 5.95 3.81 0.04
N SER A 25 6.59 2.81 -0.58
CA SER A 25 6.99 2.89 -1.98
C SER A 25 5.80 2.88 -2.94
N ALA A 26 4.73 2.14 -2.62
CA ALA A 26 3.48 2.17 -3.39
C ALA A 26 2.82 3.56 -3.32
N LEU A 27 2.71 4.14 -2.12
CA LEU A 27 2.19 5.50 -1.91
C LEU A 27 2.96 6.55 -2.72
N GLU A 28 4.30 6.51 -2.68
CA GLU A 28 5.15 7.42 -3.44
C GLU A 28 5.00 7.24 -4.95
N ALA A 29 4.92 5.99 -5.43
CA ALA A 29 4.77 5.68 -6.85
C ALA A 29 3.44 6.19 -7.43
N ASN A 30 2.35 6.06 -6.68
CA ASN A 30 1.02 6.50 -7.11
C ASN A 30 0.98 8.04 -7.23
N ARG A 31 1.68 8.77 -6.37
CA ARG A 31 1.76 10.24 -6.44
C ARG A 31 2.65 10.74 -7.57
N ARG A 32 3.82 10.14 -7.79
CA ARG A 32 4.79 10.66 -8.79
C ARG A 32 4.41 10.40 -10.24
N ALA A 33 3.79 9.26 -10.50
CA ALA A 33 3.68 8.74 -11.86
C ALA A 33 2.27 8.30 -12.23
N ASN A 34 1.28 8.60 -11.37
CA ASN A 34 -0.10 8.12 -11.49
C ASN A 34 -0.15 6.64 -11.87
N ARG A 35 0.75 5.86 -11.28
CA ARG A 35 0.84 4.41 -11.48
C ARG A 35 -0.26 3.78 -10.65
N ASP A 36 -0.84 2.71 -11.16
CA ASP A 36 -1.83 1.95 -10.42
C ASP A 36 -1.12 0.88 -9.56
N VAL A 37 -0.31 1.30 -8.58
CA VAL A 37 0.36 0.40 -7.64
C VAL A 37 -0.55 0.08 -6.46
N VAL A 38 -0.69 -1.21 -6.16
CA VAL A 38 -1.56 -1.75 -5.12
C VAL A 38 -0.78 -2.64 -4.17
N ILE A 39 -1.37 -2.90 -3.00
CA ILE A 39 -0.93 -3.97 -2.10
C ILE A 39 -1.83 -5.19 -2.38
N ARG A 40 -1.23 -6.30 -2.85
CA ARG A 40 -1.95 -7.47 -3.35
C ARG A 40 -1.86 -8.65 -2.39
N VAL A 41 -2.99 -9.32 -2.18
CA VAL A 41 -3.09 -10.67 -1.59
C VAL A 41 -3.56 -11.63 -2.67
N THR A 42 -2.85 -12.74 -2.85
CA THR A 42 -3.11 -13.69 -3.95
C THR A 42 -3.75 -14.96 -3.41
N PRO A 43 -4.82 -15.46 -4.05
CA PRO A 43 -5.44 -16.72 -3.67
C PRO A 43 -4.56 -17.95 -3.98
N PRO A 44 -4.85 -19.12 -3.38
CA PRO A 44 -5.97 -19.35 -2.46
C PRO A 44 -5.73 -18.69 -1.10
N PHE A 45 -6.80 -18.22 -0.47
CA PHE A 45 -6.73 -17.39 0.74
C PHE A 45 -6.63 -18.23 2.02
N TYR A 46 -5.82 -17.77 2.96
CA TYR A 46 -5.70 -18.32 4.29
C TYR A 46 -6.02 -17.26 5.36
N PRO A 47 -6.29 -17.66 6.62
CA PRO A 47 -6.56 -16.70 7.69
C PRO A 47 -5.44 -15.69 7.95
N ARG A 48 -4.20 -16.05 7.59
CA ARG A 48 -3.02 -15.20 7.72
C ARG A 48 -2.31 -15.14 6.38
N GLU A 49 -2.36 -13.99 5.75
CA GLU A 49 -1.78 -13.76 4.43
C GLU A 49 -0.57 -12.86 4.52
N ARG A 50 0.25 -12.87 3.48
CA ARG A 50 1.28 -11.86 3.26
C ARG A 50 0.95 -11.08 1.99
N ALA A 51 0.66 -9.80 2.15
CA ALA A 51 0.41 -8.93 1.03
C ALA A 51 1.73 -8.38 0.46
N ARG A 52 1.75 -8.10 -0.85
CA ARG A 52 2.94 -7.64 -1.58
C ARG A 52 2.60 -6.48 -2.50
N ILE A 53 3.53 -5.55 -2.67
CA ILE A 53 3.41 -4.48 -3.68
C ILE A 53 3.27 -5.07 -5.09
N HIS A 54 2.37 -4.48 -5.88
CA HIS A 54 2.09 -4.92 -7.24
C HIS A 54 1.68 -3.73 -8.13
N LEU A 55 2.14 -3.71 -9.38
CA LEU A 55 1.71 -2.73 -10.37
C LEU A 55 0.59 -3.33 -11.23
N THR A 56 -0.59 -2.71 -11.22
CA THR A 56 -1.72 -3.17 -12.05
C THR A 56 -1.60 -2.62 -13.48
N GLY A 57 -2.27 -3.27 -14.45
CA GLY A 57 -2.28 -2.84 -15.87
C GLY A 57 -1.18 -3.39 -16.76
N GLY A 58 -0.27 -4.24 -16.24
CA GLY A 58 0.79 -4.91 -17.01
C GLY A 58 0.60 -6.41 -17.27
N GLU A 59 -0.39 -7.04 -16.62
CA GLU A 59 -0.66 -8.48 -16.73
C GLU A 59 -1.92 -8.72 -17.56
N ALA A 60 -1.88 -9.69 -18.48
CA ALA A 60 -3.09 -10.21 -19.13
C ALA A 60 -4.05 -10.69 -18.03
N SER A 61 -5.33 -10.33 -18.13
CA SER A 61 -6.39 -10.61 -17.15
C SER A 61 -6.78 -12.10 -17.06
N ASP A 62 -5.80 -13.01 -17.03
CA ASP A 62 -5.98 -14.45 -16.85
C ASP A 62 -5.82 -14.84 -15.37
N TYR A 63 -6.37 -14.04 -14.44
CA TYR A 63 -6.54 -14.54 -13.08
C TYR A 63 -7.64 -15.61 -13.12
N ALA A 64 -7.28 -16.86 -12.84
CA ALA A 64 -8.25 -17.90 -12.56
C ALA A 64 -9.10 -17.48 -11.35
N ASP A 65 -10.39 -17.81 -11.36
CA ASP A 65 -11.28 -17.53 -10.23
C ASP A 65 -10.82 -18.34 -8.99
N PRO A 66 -10.63 -17.70 -7.81
CA PRO A 66 -10.90 -16.29 -7.51
C PRO A 66 -9.75 -15.33 -7.89
N SER A 67 -10.10 -14.08 -8.15
CA SER A 67 -9.12 -13.02 -8.41
C SER A 67 -8.36 -12.57 -7.15
N PRO A 68 -7.13 -12.05 -7.28
CA PRO A 68 -6.41 -11.40 -6.18
C PRO A 68 -7.18 -10.23 -5.55
N ILE A 69 -6.96 -10.01 -4.26
CA ILE A 69 -7.45 -8.82 -3.55
C ILE A 69 -6.41 -7.72 -3.75
N HIS A 70 -6.85 -6.57 -4.24
CA HIS A 70 -6.03 -5.37 -4.37
C HIS A 70 -6.48 -4.32 -3.36
N PHE A 71 -5.58 -3.93 -2.47
CA PHE A 71 -5.79 -2.82 -1.56
C PHE A 71 -5.15 -1.56 -2.13
N ASP A 72 -5.89 -0.46 -2.10
CA ASP A 72 -5.32 0.87 -2.31
C ASP A 72 -4.31 1.16 -1.18
N PRO A 73 -3.06 1.57 -1.47
CA PRO A 73 -2.10 1.95 -0.44
C PRO A 73 -2.61 3.03 0.53
N GLU A 74 -3.47 3.96 0.10
CA GLU A 74 -4.04 5.00 0.95
C GLU A 74 -5.02 4.45 1.99
N ALA A 75 -5.62 3.27 1.76
CA ALA A 75 -6.51 2.63 2.74
C ALA A 75 -5.80 2.31 4.07
N PHE A 76 -4.47 2.14 4.03
CA PHE A 76 -3.63 1.87 5.20
C PHE A 76 -3.29 3.14 6.00
N LEU A 77 -3.63 4.34 5.51
CA LEU A 77 -3.28 5.59 6.17
C LEU A 77 -4.45 6.13 7.00
N GLU A 78 -4.13 6.65 8.18
CA GLU A 78 -5.02 7.54 8.90
C GLU A 78 -5.29 8.81 8.09
N ALA A 79 -6.46 9.43 8.30
CA ALA A 79 -6.83 10.67 7.60
C ALA A 79 -5.92 11.86 7.99
N THR A 80 -5.19 11.74 9.09
CA THR A 80 -4.21 12.71 9.60
C THR A 80 -2.83 12.57 8.96
N ALA A 81 -2.60 11.54 8.12
CA ALA A 81 -1.32 11.34 7.47
C ALA A 81 -0.93 12.55 6.60
N PRO A 82 0.35 12.97 6.62
CA PRO A 82 0.79 14.08 5.81
C PRO A 82 0.70 13.75 4.32
N ALA A 83 0.31 14.74 3.53
CA ALA A 83 0.35 14.65 2.08
C ALA A 83 1.79 14.47 1.58
N TYR A 84 1.94 13.81 0.42
CA TYR A 84 3.22 13.72 -0.27
C TYR A 84 3.70 15.13 -0.65
N PRO A 85 4.97 15.49 -0.38
CA PRO A 85 5.48 16.82 -0.67
C PRO A 85 5.63 17.02 -2.19
N GLU A 86 5.01 18.05 -2.71
CA GLU A 86 5.06 18.39 -4.13
C GLU A 86 6.36 19.13 -4.48
N VAL A 87 6.76 19.04 -5.75
CA VAL A 87 8.00 19.66 -6.23
C VAL A 87 7.97 21.18 -6.01
N ASP A 88 6.85 21.83 -6.31
CA ASP A 88 6.71 23.29 -6.17
C ASP A 88 6.77 23.78 -4.72
N GLU A 89 6.30 22.99 -3.75
CA GLU A 89 6.32 23.35 -2.31
C GLU A 89 7.74 23.45 -1.74
N THR A 90 8.69 22.77 -2.39
CA THR A 90 10.08 22.67 -1.94
C THR A 90 11.01 23.63 -2.67
N ARG A 91 10.45 24.46 -3.57
CA ARG A 91 11.19 25.40 -4.41
C ARG A 91 11.79 26.55 -3.57
N PRO A 92 13.11 26.78 -3.60
CA PRO A 92 13.73 27.92 -2.93
C PRO A 92 13.47 29.22 -3.69
N ASP A 93 13.53 30.33 -2.95
CA ASP A 93 13.51 31.69 -3.50
C ASP A 93 14.70 32.48 -2.92
N PRO A 94 15.69 32.91 -3.74
CA PRO A 94 15.78 32.72 -5.19
C PRO A 94 15.97 31.25 -5.61
N TYR A 95 15.60 30.93 -6.86
CA TYR A 95 15.70 29.58 -7.40
C TYR A 95 17.16 29.14 -7.60
N GLU A 96 17.49 27.97 -7.07
CA GLU A 96 18.75 27.27 -7.25
C GLU A 96 18.47 25.76 -7.38
N LEU A 97 18.96 25.13 -8.45
CA LEU A 97 18.59 23.76 -8.81
C LEU A 97 19.03 22.74 -7.75
N GLU A 98 20.29 22.84 -7.30
CA GLU A 98 20.83 21.91 -6.29
C GLU A 98 20.12 22.07 -4.94
N ALA A 99 19.87 23.33 -4.55
CA ALA A 99 19.13 23.64 -3.32
C ALA A 99 17.69 23.13 -3.39
N HIS A 100 17.02 23.24 -4.55
CA HIS A 100 15.68 22.69 -4.75
C HIS A 100 15.68 21.17 -4.66
N HIS A 101 16.62 20.50 -5.34
CA HIS A 101 16.74 19.04 -5.31
C HIS A 101 16.96 18.51 -3.88
N GLU A 102 17.89 19.09 -3.12
CA GLU A 102 18.17 18.65 -1.75
C GLU A 102 17.01 18.95 -0.79
N ARG A 103 16.32 20.09 -0.96
CA ARG A 103 15.10 20.39 -0.19
C ARG A 103 14.01 19.37 -0.46
N HIS A 104 13.75 19.06 -1.73
CA HIS A 104 12.72 18.10 -2.10
C HIS A 104 13.04 16.70 -1.58
N LYS A 105 14.27 16.24 -1.77
CA LYS A 105 14.74 14.95 -1.26
C LYS A 105 14.62 14.85 0.27
N THR A 106 14.94 15.92 0.99
CA THR A 106 14.78 15.99 2.45
C THR A 106 13.31 15.91 2.84
N ALA A 107 12.45 16.70 2.20
CA ALA A 107 11.01 16.70 2.46
C ALA A 107 10.38 15.30 2.22
N VAL A 108 10.77 14.62 1.12
CA VAL A 108 10.32 13.25 0.84
C VAL A 108 10.82 12.29 1.91
N ALA A 109 12.08 12.39 2.35
CA ALA A 109 12.61 11.52 3.40
C ALA A 109 11.90 11.72 4.75
N GLU A 110 11.55 12.95 5.09
CA GLU A 110 10.75 13.28 6.28
C GLU A 110 9.32 12.75 6.16
N TRP A 111 8.69 12.94 5.02
CA TRP A 111 7.38 12.37 4.71
C TRP A 111 7.38 10.84 4.84
N ARG A 112 8.36 10.13 4.26
CA ARG A 112 8.49 8.67 4.37
C ARG A 112 8.61 8.21 5.83
N ARG A 113 9.22 9.01 6.71
CA ARG A 113 9.28 8.71 8.16
C ARG A 113 7.94 8.99 8.84
N SER A 114 7.32 10.11 8.54
CA SER A 114 6.06 10.54 9.16
C SER A 114 4.89 9.63 8.80
N VAL A 115 4.79 9.18 7.56
CA VAL A 115 3.72 8.25 7.12
C VAL A 115 3.70 6.96 7.95
N ARG A 116 4.86 6.46 8.37
CA ARG A 116 4.96 5.22 9.17
C ARG A 116 4.26 5.32 10.53
N SER A 117 4.14 6.51 11.09
CA SER A 117 3.41 6.72 12.36
C SER A 117 1.90 6.94 12.17
N HIS A 118 1.41 6.94 10.94
CA HIS A 118 0.00 7.14 10.58
C HIS A 118 -0.59 5.89 9.91
N LEU A 119 0.01 4.73 10.17
CA LEU A 119 -0.43 3.46 9.62
C LEU A 119 -1.54 2.88 10.49
N ARG A 120 -2.64 2.47 9.85
CA ARG A 120 -3.76 1.80 10.51
C ARG A 120 -3.45 0.34 10.77
N ASP A 121 -3.72 -0.14 11.97
CA ASP A 121 -3.59 -1.57 12.31
C ASP A 121 -4.75 -2.43 11.78
N ARG A 122 -5.80 -1.82 11.21
CA ARG A 122 -6.99 -2.49 10.70
C ARG A 122 -7.55 -1.76 9.49
N ILE A 123 -7.90 -2.52 8.45
CA ILE A 123 -8.45 -2.02 7.18
C ILE A 123 -9.60 -2.89 6.71
N GLU A 124 -10.48 -2.32 5.87
CA GLU A 124 -11.60 -3.04 5.27
C GLU A 124 -11.13 -3.82 4.03
N LEU A 125 -11.70 -5.01 3.81
CA LEU A 125 -11.52 -5.79 2.60
C LEU A 125 -12.32 -5.19 1.44
N PRO A 126 -11.68 -4.84 0.31
CA PRO A 126 -12.32 -4.10 -0.79
C PRO A 126 -13.24 -4.96 -1.66
N THR A 127 -13.34 -6.27 -1.40
CA THR A 127 -13.99 -7.24 -2.30
C THR A 127 -15.27 -7.85 -1.73
N SER A 128 -15.72 -7.46 -0.54
CA SER A 128 -16.86 -8.10 0.14
C SER A 128 -18.09 -7.19 0.16
N ASP A 129 -19.26 -7.70 -0.28
CA ASP A 129 -20.56 -7.03 -0.11
C ASP A 129 -20.92 -6.79 1.37
N VAL A 130 -20.17 -7.42 2.27
CA VAL A 130 -20.24 -7.26 3.72
C VAL A 130 -18.95 -6.61 4.19
N ALA A 131 -19.06 -5.57 5.02
CA ALA A 131 -17.92 -4.96 5.68
C ALA A 131 -17.16 -6.03 6.50
N HIS A 132 -15.94 -6.33 6.08
CA HIS A 132 -15.07 -7.29 6.75
C HIS A 132 -13.69 -6.68 6.91
N ASP A 133 -13.26 -6.52 8.15
CA ASP A 133 -11.98 -5.91 8.46
C ASP A 133 -10.89 -6.97 8.66
N VAL A 134 -9.67 -6.61 8.28
CA VAL A 134 -8.46 -7.41 8.49
C VAL A 134 -7.46 -6.66 9.35
N ASP A 135 -6.83 -7.38 10.27
CA ASP A 135 -5.69 -6.86 11.02
C ASP A 135 -4.46 -6.73 10.11
N VAL A 136 -3.75 -5.63 10.21
CA VAL A 136 -2.48 -5.42 9.52
C VAL A 136 -1.33 -5.73 10.46
N LYS A 137 -0.30 -6.40 9.94
CA LYS A 137 0.96 -6.67 10.64
C LYS A 137 2.11 -6.15 9.80
N TYR A 138 2.65 -5.02 10.23
CA TYR A 138 3.76 -4.38 9.53
C TYR A 138 5.07 -5.12 9.78
N LEU A 139 5.83 -5.33 8.70
CA LEU A 139 7.16 -5.94 8.71
C LEU A 139 8.21 -4.87 8.40
N GLY A 140 9.27 -4.85 9.21
CA GLY A 140 10.43 -3.98 9.03
C GLY A 140 10.34 -2.65 9.75
#